data_AF-A0A8D8K215-F1
#
_entry.id   AF-A0A8D8K215-F1
#
_cell.length_a   1.000
_cell.length_b   1.000
_cell.length_c   1.000
_cell.angle_alpha   90.00
_cell.angle_beta   90.00
_cell.angle_gamma   90.00
#
_symmetry.space_group_name_H-M   'P 1'
#
loop_
_entity.id
_entity.type
_entity.pdbx_description
1 polymer ?
#
loop_
_entity_poly.entity_id
_entity_poly.type
_entity_poly.pdbx_seq_one_letter_code
_entity_poly.pdbx_strand_id
1 'polypeptide(L)'
;MVGSISNDWEETYGKILAPYLADPQNLFVISSDFCHWGARFRYTYYEESHGPIYKWIEVLDKMGMDLIETLKPESFAEYLRKYNNTICGRHPIGVLLQSVEELKRRGYRMSFKFLKYDQSNQCCDKKDSSVSYASGSLIFE
;
A
#
# COMPACT_ATOMS: atom_id res chain seq x y z
N MET A 1 15.56 2.04 7.59
CA MET A 1 14.39 2.94 7.50
C MET A 1 14.33 3.46 6.08
N VAL A 2 13.17 3.38 5.40
CA VAL A 2 12.98 3.96 4.05
C VAL A 2 12.43 5.37 4.23
N GLY A 3 13.08 6.37 3.63
CA GLY A 3 12.70 7.78 3.74
C GLY A 3 11.61 8.19 2.74
N SER A 4 11.38 9.50 2.63
CA SER A 4 10.60 10.05 1.52
C SER A 4 11.45 10.05 0.26
N ILE A 5 11.11 9.19 -0.69
CA ILE A 5 11.87 8.97 -1.92
C ILE A 5 11.00 9.21 -3.16
N SER A 6 11.62 9.49 -4.29
CA SER A 6 10.91 9.58 -5.59
C SER A 6 10.70 8.20 -6.19
N ASN A 7 9.82 8.10 -7.19
CA ASN A 7 9.58 6.87 -7.92
C ASN A 7 10.86 6.29 -8.56
N ASP A 8 11.76 7.14 -9.05
CA ASP A 8 13.06 6.71 -9.61
C ASP A 8 13.95 6.03 -8.55
N TRP A 9 13.89 6.53 -7.30
CA TRP A 9 14.58 5.91 -6.19
C TRP A 9 13.90 4.63 -5.74
N GLU A 10 12.56 4.56 -5.76
CA GLU A 10 11.82 3.30 -5.54
C GLU A 10 12.24 2.23 -6.54
N GLU A 11 12.34 2.58 -7.84
CA GLU A 11 12.83 1.68 -8.89
C GLU A 11 14.27 1.25 -8.64
N THR A 12 15.14 2.20 -8.32
CA THR A 12 16.57 1.93 -8.05
C THR A 12 16.74 0.96 -6.88
N TYR A 13 16.08 1.21 -5.74
CA TYR A 13 16.12 0.31 -4.59
C TYR A 13 15.43 -1.02 -4.88
N GLY A 14 14.34 -1.01 -5.65
CA GLY A 14 13.66 -2.22 -6.10
C GLY A 14 14.61 -3.18 -6.81
N LYS A 15 15.39 -2.67 -7.77
CA LYS A 15 16.40 -3.45 -8.51
C LYS A 15 17.53 -3.97 -7.62
N ILE A 16 18.00 -3.15 -6.67
CA ILE A 16 19.05 -3.54 -5.71
C ILE A 16 18.57 -4.68 -4.80
N LEU A 17 17.32 -4.62 -4.36
CA LEU A 17 16.76 -5.58 -3.41
C LEU A 17 16.20 -6.85 -4.06
N ALA A 18 15.89 -6.82 -5.36
CA ALA A 18 15.30 -7.95 -6.09
C ALA A 18 16.05 -9.29 -5.90
N PRO A 19 17.40 -9.36 -5.99
CA PRO A 19 18.12 -10.62 -5.77
C PRO A 19 17.94 -11.20 -4.37
N TYR A 20 17.82 -10.33 -3.34
CA TYR A 20 17.59 -10.75 -1.96
C TYR A 20 16.15 -11.19 -1.73
N LEU A 21 15.18 -10.57 -2.42
CA LEU A 21 13.78 -10.98 -2.38
C LEU A 21 13.57 -12.36 -3.02
N ALA A 22 14.35 -12.70 -4.04
CA ALA A 22 14.28 -13.99 -4.73
C ALA A 22 14.98 -15.15 -4.00
N ASP A 23 15.76 -14.86 -2.96
CA ASP A 23 16.42 -15.88 -2.16
C ASP A 23 15.40 -16.51 -1.17
N PRO A 24 15.12 -17.83 -1.27
CA PRO A 24 14.12 -18.49 -0.44
C PRO A 24 14.49 -18.54 1.06
N GLN A 25 15.71 -18.18 1.43
CA GLN A 25 16.13 -18.06 2.84
C GLN A 25 15.75 -16.72 3.47
N ASN A 26 15.34 -15.73 2.67
CA ASN A 26 15.02 -14.39 3.13
C ASN A 26 13.51 -14.18 3.31
N LEU A 27 13.16 -13.27 4.22
CA LEU A 27 11.81 -12.75 4.40
C LEU A 27 11.85 -11.23 4.38
N PHE A 28 11.01 -10.63 3.53
CA PHE A 28 10.82 -9.18 3.48
C PHE A 28 9.58 -8.80 4.26
N VAL A 29 9.76 -8.02 5.33
CA VAL A 29 8.65 -7.43 6.10
C VAL A 29 8.49 -5.97 5.69
N ILE A 30 7.38 -5.67 5.01
CA ILE A 30 7.03 -4.30 4.61
C ILE A 30 6.06 -3.72 5.65
N SER A 31 6.53 -2.77 6.43
CA SER A 31 5.75 -2.16 7.51
C SER A 31 4.98 -0.93 7.00
N SER A 32 3.66 -0.96 7.12
CA SER A 32 2.77 0.15 6.77
C SER A 32 1.42 0.05 7.48
N ASP A 33 0.95 1.15 8.03
CA ASP A 33 -0.48 1.41 8.20
C ASP A 33 -1.08 1.94 6.89
N PHE A 34 -2.41 1.87 6.76
CA PHE A 34 -3.17 2.37 5.62
C PHE A 34 -3.73 3.78 5.93
N CYS A 35 -4.97 4.11 5.55
CA CYS A 35 -5.52 5.46 5.74
C CYS A 35 -5.47 5.92 7.21
N HIS A 36 -4.83 7.06 7.43
CA HIS A 36 -4.97 7.88 8.62
C HIS A 36 -5.99 8.97 8.33
N TRP A 37 -7.25 8.75 8.75
CA TRP A 37 -8.36 9.66 8.48
C TRP A 37 -8.73 10.49 9.71
N GLY A 38 -8.99 11.78 9.51
CA GLY A 38 -9.47 12.72 10.53
C GLY A 38 -8.68 14.03 10.54
N ALA A 39 -9.26 15.05 11.18
CA ALA A 39 -8.70 16.40 11.23
C ALA A 39 -7.26 16.44 11.80
N ARG A 40 -6.96 15.59 12.79
CA ARG A 40 -5.61 15.49 13.39
C ARG A 40 -4.52 15.05 12.40
N PHE A 41 -4.90 14.35 11.33
CA PHE A 41 -4.00 13.91 10.27
C PHE A 41 -4.02 14.85 9.06
N ARG A 42 -4.84 15.91 9.09
CA ARG A 42 -5.11 16.81 7.97
C ARG A 42 -5.58 16.07 6.71
N TYR A 43 -6.30 14.96 6.90
CA TYR A 43 -6.85 14.16 5.82
C TYR A 43 -8.28 13.74 6.15
N THR A 44 -9.24 14.38 5.50
CA THR A 44 -10.68 14.11 5.67
C THR A 44 -11.37 13.93 4.32
N TYR A 45 -10.65 13.37 3.33
CA TYR A 45 -11.22 13.09 2.02
C TYR A 45 -12.39 12.12 2.19
N TYR A 46 -13.55 12.48 1.64
CA TYR A 46 -14.78 11.72 1.83
C TYR A 46 -15.72 11.95 0.64
N GLU A 47 -16.18 10.86 0.04
CA GLU A 47 -17.20 10.87 -1.01
C GLU A 47 -18.54 10.37 -0.45
N GLU A 48 -19.47 11.30 -0.23
CA GLU A 48 -20.77 11.05 0.42
C GLU A 48 -21.63 9.97 -0.27
N SER A 49 -21.43 9.75 -1.57
CA SER A 49 -22.12 8.71 -2.34
C SER A 49 -21.83 7.27 -1.87
N HIS A 50 -20.79 7.06 -1.06
CA HIS A 50 -20.36 5.74 -0.60
C HIS A 50 -20.85 5.38 0.82
N GLY A 51 -21.82 6.12 1.35
CA GLY A 51 -22.38 5.88 2.68
C GLY A 51 -21.49 6.43 3.79
N PRO A 52 -21.53 5.88 5.02
CA PRO A 52 -20.78 6.44 6.16
C PRO A 52 -19.28 6.58 5.90
N ILE A 53 -18.62 7.51 6.60
CA ILE A 53 -17.19 7.82 6.42
C ILE A 53 -16.31 6.57 6.50
N TYR A 54 -16.53 5.69 7.48
CA TYR A 54 -15.75 4.46 7.63
C TYR A 54 -15.86 3.52 6.41
N LYS A 55 -17.03 3.48 5.74
CA LYS A 55 -17.23 2.72 4.50
C LYS A 55 -16.48 3.34 3.34
N TRP A 56 -16.48 4.66 3.24
CA TRP A 56 -15.64 5.33 2.26
C TRP A 56 -14.14 5.08 2.50
N ILE A 57 -13.67 5.15 3.75
CA ILE A 57 -12.27 4.81 4.10
C ILE A 57 -11.96 3.37 3.67
N GLU A 58 -12.87 2.42 3.95
CA GLU A 58 -12.72 1.02 3.53
C GLU A 58 -12.63 0.87 2.00
N VAL A 59 -13.46 1.58 1.23
CA VAL A 59 -13.38 1.60 -0.23
C VAL A 59 -12.04 2.19 -0.70
N LEU A 60 -11.63 3.31 -0.12
CA LEU A 60 -10.37 3.97 -0.46
C LEU A 60 -9.17 3.06 -0.23
N ASP A 61 -9.08 2.42 0.94
CA ASP A 61 -8.00 1.51 1.27
C ASP A 61 -8.02 0.26 0.40
N LYS A 62 -9.19 -0.35 0.19
CA LYS A 62 -9.33 -1.52 -0.68
C LYS A 62 -8.94 -1.24 -2.12
N MET A 63 -9.24 -0.06 -2.67
CA MET A 63 -8.72 0.34 -3.99
C MET A 63 -7.19 0.32 -4.03
N GLY A 64 -6.51 0.85 -3.00
CA GLY A 64 -5.06 0.80 -2.91
C GLY A 64 -4.54 -0.64 -2.76
N MET A 65 -5.20 -1.45 -1.92
CA MET A 65 -4.89 -2.86 -1.72
C MET A 65 -5.01 -3.67 -3.02
N ASP A 66 -6.11 -3.53 -3.75
CA ASP A 66 -6.36 -4.23 -5.01
C ASP A 66 -5.28 -3.90 -6.05
N LEU A 67 -4.84 -2.63 -6.11
CA LEU A 67 -3.75 -2.21 -7.00
C LEU A 67 -2.40 -2.82 -6.60
N ILE A 68 -2.11 -2.93 -5.30
CA ILE A 68 -0.91 -3.63 -4.80
C ILE A 68 -0.97 -5.12 -5.19
N GLU A 69 -2.14 -5.76 -5.10
CA GLU A 69 -2.31 -7.17 -5.53
C GLU A 69 -2.05 -7.39 -7.03
N THR A 70 -2.22 -6.37 -7.87
CA THR A 70 -1.86 -6.46 -9.29
C THR A 70 -0.35 -6.56 -9.53
N LEU A 71 0.45 -6.23 -8.51
CA LEU A 71 1.90 -6.22 -8.58
C LEU A 71 2.43 -5.32 -9.72
N LYS A 72 1.80 -4.15 -9.91
CA LYS A 72 2.18 -3.12 -10.89
C LYS A 72 2.48 -1.79 -10.17
N PRO A 73 3.74 -1.31 -10.16
CA PRO A 73 4.11 -0.13 -9.38
C PRO A 73 3.40 1.16 -9.88
N GLU A 74 3.21 1.31 -11.19
CA GLU A 74 2.64 2.52 -11.79
C GLU A 74 1.20 2.75 -11.32
N SER A 75 0.39 1.69 -11.25
CA SER A 75 -1.02 1.80 -10.87
C SER A 75 -1.18 2.27 -9.42
N PHE A 76 -0.33 1.78 -8.51
CA PHE A 76 -0.32 2.24 -7.12
C PHE A 76 0.16 3.71 -7.01
N ALA A 77 1.19 4.09 -7.77
CA ALA A 77 1.68 5.47 -7.80
C ALA A 77 0.62 6.47 -8.34
N GLU A 78 -0.16 6.07 -9.35
CA GLU A 78 -1.28 6.86 -9.87
C GLU A 78 -2.40 7.02 -8.83
N TYR A 79 -2.74 5.95 -8.12
CA TYR A 79 -3.70 5.99 -7.01
C TYR A 79 -3.27 6.98 -5.92
N LEU A 80 -2.00 6.91 -5.48
CA LEU A 80 -1.47 7.84 -4.48
C LEU A 80 -1.54 9.29 -4.96
N ARG A 81 -1.22 9.55 -6.24
CA ARG A 81 -1.31 10.88 -6.84
C ARG A 81 -2.74 11.40 -6.89
N LYS A 82 -3.71 10.53 -7.16
CA LYS A 82 -5.12 10.89 -7.31
C LYS A 82 -5.78 11.17 -5.96
N TYR A 83 -5.59 10.30 -4.98
CA TYR A 83 -6.34 10.35 -3.72
C TYR A 83 -5.54 10.89 -2.54
N ASN A 84 -4.21 10.93 -2.66
CA ASN A 84 -3.30 11.30 -1.58
C ASN A 84 -3.61 10.56 -0.26
N ASN A 85 -4.03 9.28 -0.36
CA ASN A 85 -4.31 8.46 0.81
C ASN A 85 -3.07 8.40 1.70
N THR A 86 -3.28 8.51 3.01
CA THR A 86 -2.22 8.73 4.01
C THR A 86 -1.49 7.45 4.42
N ILE A 87 -1.31 6.50 3.48
CA ILE A 87 -0.55 5.26 3.67
C ILE A 87 0.89 5.60 4.06
N CYS A 88 1.30 5.26 5.28
CA CYS A 88 2.57 5.72 5.84
C CYS A 88 3.78 5.01 5.23
N GLY A 89 3.64 3.73 4.88
CA GLY A 89 4.65 2.90 4.23
C GLY A 89 4.54 2.86 2.70
N ARG A 90 3.94 3.88 2.08
CA ARG A 90 3.79 3.96 0.61
C ARG A 90 5.11 3.76 -0.15
N HIS A 91 6.23 4.26 0.39
CA HIS A 91 7.55 4.14 -0.24
C HIS A 91 8.15 2.74 -0.09
N PRO A 92 8.19 2.11 1.10
CA PRO A 92 8.47 0.68 1.22
C PRO A 92 7.63 -0.22 0.30
N ILE A 93 6.33 0.07 0.16
CA ILE A 93 5.43 -0.66 -0.75
C ILE A 93 5.86 -0.44 -2.21
N GLY A 94 6.16 0.80 -2.61
CA GLY A 94 6.67 1.11 -3.94
C GLY A 94 7.97 0.34 -4.27
N VAL A 95 8.92 0.31 -3.32
CA VAL A 95 10.16 -0.48 -3.46
C VAL A 95 9.86 -1.98 -3.63
N LEU A 96 8.94 -2.56 -2.85
CA LEU A 96 8.53 -3.96 -3.03
C LEU A 96 7.97 -4.20 -4.43
N LEU A 97 7.05 -3.36 -4.91
CA LEU A 97 6.43 -3.49 -6.23
C LEU A 97 7.48 -3.40 -7.35
N GLN A 98 8.46 -2.52 -7.21
CA GLN A 98 9.57 -2.39 -8.16
C GLN A 98 10.51 -3.60 -8.12
N SER A 99 10.80 -4.17 -6.95
CA SER A 99 11.53 -5.45 -6.86
C SER A 99 10.78 -6.59 -7.55
N VAL A 100 9.47 -6.67 -7.35
CA VAL A 100 8.62 -7.68 -8.01
C VAL A 100 8.60 -7.50 -9.52
N GLU A 101 8.49 -6.26 -10.02
CA GLU A 101 8.54 -5.96 -11.46
C GLU A 101 9.87 -6.41 -12.09
N GLU A 102 10.99 -6.15 -11.43
CA GLU A 102 12.31 -6.63 -11.86
C GLU A 102 12.38 -8.17 -11.88
N LEU A 103 11.85 -8.85 -10.86
CA LEU A 103 11.85 -10.32 -10.82
C LEU A 103 10.92 -10.94 -11.86
N LYS A 104 9.77 -10.32 -12.15
CA LYS A 104 8.88 -10.74 -13.25
C LYS A 104 9.60 -10.72 -14.59
N ARG A 105 10.42 -9.69 -14.87
CA ARG A 105 11.25 -9.60 -16.09
C ARG A 105 12.28 -10.71 -16.19
N ARG A 106 12.71 -11.27 -15.05
CA ARG A 106 13.61 -12.43 -14.95
C ARG A 106 12.89 -13.78 -14.99
N GLY A 107 11.57 -13.79 -15.19
CA GLY A 107 10.76 -15.00 -15.33
C GLY A 107 10.18 -15.56 -14.04
N TYR A 108 10.35 -14.87 -12.90
CA TYR A 108 9.72 -15.28 -11.65
C TYR A 108 8.22 -15.01 -11.69
N ARG A 109 7.46 -15.96 -11.13
CA ARG A 109 6.01 -15.82 -10.93
C ARG A 109 5.75 -15.60 -9.45
N MET A 110 4.95 -14.59 -9.14
CA MET A 110 4.60 -14.23 -7.77
C MET A 110 3.16 -13.73 -7.74
N SER A 111 2.49 -13.93 -6.61
CA SER A 111 1.18 -13.36 -6.33
C SER A 111 1.15 -12.76 -4.93
N PHE A 112 0.45 -11.63 -4.78
CA PHE A 112 0.24 -10.98 -3.48
C PHE A 112 -1.24 -11.03 -3.13
N LYS A 113 -1.53 -11.33 -1.86
CA LYS A 113 -2.89 -11.30 -1.33
C LYS A 113 -2.93 -10.63 0.03
N PHE A 114 -3.86 -9.70 0.19
CA PHE A 114 -4.28 -9.24 1.51
C PHE A 114 -5.18 -10.30 2.17
N LEU A 115 -4.91 -10.53 3.45
CA LEU A 115 -5.55 -11.57 4.26
C LEU A 115 -6.57 -10.98 5.24
N LYS A 116 -6.32 -9.76 5.72
CA LYS A 116 -7.18 -9.08 6.67
C LYS A 116 -7.08 -7.57 6.52
N TYR A 117 -8.20 -6.92 6.77
CA TYR A 117 -8.36 -5.47 6.85
C TYR A 117 -9.14 -5.13 8.12
N ASP A 118 -8.75 -4.06 8.79
CA ASP A 118 -9.44 -3.54 9.98
C ASP A 118 -9.27 -2.02 10.11
N GLN A 119 -10.10 -1.39 10.93
CA GLN A 119 -10.03 0.04 11.23
C GLN A 119 -10.01 0.23 12.74
N SER A 120 -9.16 1.14 13.24
CA SER A 120 -9.09 1.43 14.68
C SER A 120 -10.42 1.96 15.24
N ASN A 121 -11.23 2.57 14.38
CA ASN A 121 -12.55 3.10 14.70
C ASN A 121 -13.42 3.19 13.42
N GLN A 122 -14.73 3.05 13.58
CA GLN A 122 -15.71 3.30 12.51
C GLN A 122 -16.16 4.77 12.56
N CYS A 123 -15.44 5.65 11.87
CA CYS A 123 -15.81 7.07 11.75
C CYS A 123 -17.21 7.25 11.15
N CYS A 124 -18.07 7.99 11.84
CA CYS A 124 -19.40 8.40 11.38
C CYS A 124 -19.54 9.92 11.33
N ASP A 125 -18.72 10.65 12.10
CA ASP A 125 -18.72 12.10 12.18
C ASP A 125 -17.39 12.72 11.73
N LYS A 126 -17.43 13.96 11.23
CA LYS A 126 -16.22 14.70 10.79
C LYS A 126 -15.22 15.00 11.93
N LYS A 127 -15.65 14.83 13.18
CA LYS A 127 -14.81 14.98 14.37
C LYS A 127 -14.08 13.69 14.74
N ASP A 128 -14.52 12.55 14.20
CA ASP A 128 -13.88 11.27 14.46
C ASP A 128 -12.51 11.20 13.78
N SER A 129 -11.73 10.20 14.19
CA SER A 129 -10.52 9.81 13.49
C SER A 129 -10.33 8.30 13.55
N SER A 130 -9.62 7.76 12.56
CA SER A 130 -9.31 6.34 12.45
C SER A 130 -7.97 6.13 11.74
N VAL A 131 -7.34 5.00 12.03
CA VAL A 131 -6.21 4.47 11.28
C VAL A 131 -6.61 3.08 10.79
N SER A 132 -6.40 2.81 9.51
CA SER A 132 -6.67 1.52 8.90
C SER A 132 -5.45 0.61 8.94
N TYR A 133 -5.69 -0.70 9.08
CA TYR A 133 -4.66 -1.73 9.12
C TYR A 133 -4.96 -2.80 8.08
N ALA A 134 -3.92 -3.28 7.41
CA ALA A 134 -4.03 -4.40 6.49
C ALA A 134 -2.83 -5.35 6.65
N SER A 135 -3.07 -6.64 6.50
CA SER A 135 -2.02 -7.66 6.46
C SER A 135 -2.11 -8.43 5.16
N GLY A 136 -0.99 -8.68 4.50
CA GLY A 136 -0.94 -9.47 3.27
C GLY A 136 0.39 -10.20 3.13
N SER A 137 0.46 -11.11 2.17
CA SER A 137 1.64 -11.93 1.88
C SER A 137 1.90 -12.02 0.39
N LEU A 138 3.16 -11.89 0.01
CA LEU A 138 3.68 -12.24 -1.30
C LEU A 138 4.11 -13.71 -1.30
N ILE A 139 3.76 -14.46 -2.34
CA ILE A 139 4.17 -15.85 -2.52
C ILE A 139 4.79 -15.99 -3.91
N PHE A 140 5.88 -16.77 -4.01
CA PHE A 140 6.46 -17.22 -5.28
C PHE A 140 5.73 -18.47 -5.77
N GLU A 141 5.35 -18.50 -7.05
CA GLU A 141 4.64 -19.61 -7.71
C GLU A 141 5.58 -20.60 -8.41
#